data_AF-A0A1X0D4J8-F1
#
_entry.id   AF-A0A1X0D4J8-F1
#
_cell.length_a   1.000
_cell.length_b   1.000
_cell.length_c   1.000
_cell.angle_alpha   90.00
_cell.angle_beta   90.00
_cell.angle_gamma   90.00
#
_symmetry.space_group_name_H-M   'P 1'
#
loop_
_entity.id
_entity.type
_entity.pdbx_description
1 polymer ?
#
loop_
_entity_poly.entity_id
_entity_poly.type
_entity_poly.pdbx_seq_one_letter_code
_entity_poly.pdbx_strand_id
1 'polypeptide(L)'
;MLGNHGSRGLSHPKVDAQAGLPAGTASYYFRTRQSLLHAIAARVVELDVADLSMLTELGGSASAGGVGASVASAGGAGAKAGPPAVDLGGSEPGPPAMNLADDGSSGYSGTRGLAALVMLSGTEPWLTRTRARLELMLLGRNDPTLAEEFLDFGTRLYGLARDAVAQWQAGEGSSDGAVPVASADEQAVLVLTYISGVMMTFVHGMPVVTDVDRLDGQIRQILRSGGT
;
A
#
# COMPACT_ATOMS: atom_id res chain seq x y z
N MET A 1 -15.40 8.53 1.50
CA MET A 1 -15.84 9.49 2.54
C MET A 1 -14.70 9.96 3.45
N LEU A 2 -14.01 9.05 4.15
CA LEU A 2 -12.97 9.42 5.12
C LEU A 2 -11.84 10.26 4.50
N GLY A 3 -11.33 9.86 3.34
CA GLY A 3 -10.29 10.62 2.64
C GLY A 3 -10.73 12.01 2.12
N ASN A 4 -12.04 12.23 1.91
CA ASN A 4 -12.54 13.49 1.32
C ASN A 4 -13.12 14.45 2.36
N HIS A 5 -13.58 13.94 3.50
CA HIS A 5 -14.29 14.73 4.52
C HIS A 5 -13.70 14.56 5.93
N GLY A 6 -12.58 13.83 6.05
CA GLY A 6 -11.96 13.48 7.30
C GLY A 6 -12.88 12.69 8.23
N SER A 7 -12.39 12.45 9.45
CA SER A 7 -13.13 11.66 10.45
C SER A 7 -14.51 12.24 10.83
N ARG A 8 -14.69 13.56 10.76
CA ARG A 8 -15.96 14.25 11.08
C ARG A 8 -17.05 14.02 10.03
N GLY A 9 -16.64 13.72 8.80
CA GLY A 9 -17.54 13.36 7.70
C GLY A 9 -18.16 11.97 7.86
N LEU A 10 -17.62 11.12 8.74
CA LEU A 10 -18.01 9.72 8.86
C LEU A 10 -19.09 9.50 9.94
N SER A 11 -20.24 8.97 9.51
CA SER A 11 -21.32 8.51 10.39
C SER A 11 -22.15 7.44 9.68
N HIS A 12 -22.76 6.50 10.41
CA HIS A 12 -23.57 5.43 9.81
C HIS A 12 -24.61 5.93 8.80
N PRO A 13 -25.44 6.97 9.09
CA PRO A 13 -26.42 7.43 8.11
C PRO A 13 -25.79 7.96 6.82
N LYS A 14 -24.62 8.61 6.92
CA LYS A 14 -23.87 9.09 5.74
C LYS A 14 -23.26 7.94 4.96
N VAL A 15 -22.82 6.88 5.63
CA VAL A 15 -22.33 5.65 4.97
C VAL A 15 -23.48 4.97 4.22
N ASP A 16 -24.64 4.80 4.86
CA ASP A 16 -25.83 4.22 4.22
C ASP A 16 -26.23 5.02 2.98
N ALA A 17 -26.32 6.35 3.12
CA ALA A 17 -26.65 7.24 2.01
C ALA A 17 -25.62 7.18 0.87
N GLN A 18 -24.32 7.19 1.20
CA GLN A 18 -23.25 7.10 0.20
C GLN A 18 -23.24 5.75 -0.54
N ALA A 19 -23.57 4.66 0.16
CA ALA A 19 -23.59 3.31 -0.38
C ALA A 19 -24.93 2.96 -1.08
N GLY A 20 -25.92 3.85 -1.06
CA GLY A 20 -27.26 3.57 -1.59
C GLY A 20 -28.01 2.48 -0.79
N LEU A 21 -27.65 2.29 0.48
CA LEU A 21 -28.21 1.25 1.35
C LEU A 21 -29.38 1.81 2.19
N PRO A 22 -30.30 0.94 2.66
CA PRO A 22 -31.33 1.34 3.60
C PRO A 22 -30.76 2.01 4.87
N ALA A 23 -31.50 2.95 5.43
CA ALA A 23 -31.10 3.61 6.66
C ALA A 23 -30.97 2.58 7.81
N GLY A 24 -29.83 2.60 8.50
CA GLY A 24 -29.52 1.71 9.60
C GLY A 24 -28.71 0.47 9.20
N THR A 25 -28.43 0.24 7.92
CA THR A 25 -27.61 -0.90 7.47
C THR A 25 -26.21 -0.85 8.06
N ALA A 26 -25.51 0.28 8.00
CA ALA A 26 -24.18 0.43 8.56
C ALA A 26 -24.20 0.24 10.09
N SER A 27 -25.21 0.79 10.79
CA SER A 27 -25.36 0.62 12.25
C SER A 27 -25.69 -0.82 12.66
N TYR A 28 -26.31 -1.60 11.77
CA TYR A 28 -26.60 -3.01 11.99
C TYR A 28 -25.30 -3.84 12.08
N TYR A 29 -24.34 -3.57 11.19
CA TYR A 29 -23.03 -4.25 11.17
C TYR A 29 -22.02 -3.64 12.13
N PHE A 30 -21.94 -2.32 12.16
CA PHE A 30 -20.99 -1.56 12.97
C PHE A 30 -21.77 -0.79 14.01
N ARG A 31 -21.90 -1.36 15.20
CA ARG A 31 -22.79 -0.81 16.23
C ARG A 31 -22.32 0.55 16.75
N THR A 32 -21.01 0.80 16.74
CA THR A 32 -20.39 2.03 17.23
C THR A 32 -19.55 2.68 16.13
N ARG A 33 -19.39 4.01 16.22
CA ARG A 33 -18.47 4.74 15.32
C ARG A 33 -17.05 4.19 15.38
N GLN A 34 -16.62 3.72 16.55
CA GLN A 34 -15.34 3.04 16.71
C GLN A 34 -15.29 1.76 15.88
N SER A 35 -16.26 0.85 16.02
CA SER A 35 -16.30 -0.39 15.21
C SER A 35 -16.32 -0.14 13.69
N LEU A 36 -16.94 0.96 13.26
CA LEU A 36 -16.91 1.39 11.86
C LEU A 36 -15.50 1.85 11.44
N LEU A 37 -14.80 2.61 12.28
CA LEU A 37 -13.43 3.06 11.99
C LEU A 37 -12.45 1.90 11.89
N HIS A 38 -12.53 0.93 12.81
CA HIS A 38 -11.72 -0.29 12.76
C HIS A 38 -11.99 -1.09 11.47
N ALA A 39 -13.25 -1.24 11.08
CA ALA A 39 -13.58 -1.92 9.83
C ALA A 39 -13.02 -1.22 8.58
N ILE A 40 -13.02 0.11 8.57
CA ILE A 40 -12.40 0.90 7.49
C ILE A 40 -10.88 0.73 7.53
N ALA A 41 -10.26 0.75 8.72
CA ALA A 41 -8.81 0.56 8.87
C ALA A 41 -8.36 -0.80 8.37
N ALA A 42 -9.03 -1.88 8.80
CA ALA A 42 -8.80 -3.22 8.28
C ALA A 42 -8.88 -3.26 6.76
N ARG A 43 -9.92 -2.63 6.17
CA ARG A 43 -10.08 -2.60 4.72
C ARG A 43 -8.99 -1.82 3.99
N VAL A 44 -8.55 -0.69 4.53
CA VAL A 44 -7.45 0.10 3.96
C VAL A 44 -6.15 -0.71 4.00
N VAL A 45 -5.85 -1.36 5.13
CA VAL A 45 -4.67 -2.21 5.31
C VAL A 45 -4.67 -3.39 4.34
N GLU A 46 -5.80 -4.07 4.17
CA GLU A 46 -5.96 -5.17 3.20
C GLU A 46 -5.59 -4.73 1.78
N LEU A 47 -6.12 -3.58 1.35
CA LEU A 47 -5.89 -3.05 0.01
C LEU A 47 -4.42 -2.64 -0.20
N ASP A 48 -3.79 -2.06 0.83
CA ASP A 48 -2.38 -1.65 0.75
C ASP A 48 -1.43 -2.84 0.66
N VAL A 49 -1.69 -3.88 1.44
CA VAL A 49 -0.91 -5.13 1.36
C VAL A 49 -1.09 -5.77 -0.02
N ALA A 50 -2.30 -5.76 -0.59
CA ALA A 50 -2.55 -6.28 -1.93
C ALA A 50 -1.73 -5.53 -3.00
N ASP A 51 -1.74 -4.19 -2.98
CA ASP A 51 -0.99 -3.37 -3.96
C ASP A 51 0.53 -3.64 -3.90
N LEU A 52 1.09 -3.80 -2.69
CA LEU A 52 2.51 -4.12 -2.52
C LEU A 52 2.86 -5.57 -2.82
N SER A 53 1.97 -6.52 -2.54
CA SER A 53 2.21 -7.93 -2.88
C SER A 53 2.28 -8.11 -4.39
N MET A 54 1.39 -7.45 -5.14
CA MET A 54 1.44 -7.42 -6.60
C MET A 54 2.78 -6.90 -7.14
N LEU A 55 3.36 -5.87 -6.51
CA LEU A 55 4.67 -5.34 -6.91
C LEU A 55 5.79 -6.37 -6.75
N THR A 56 5.82 -7.06 -5.60
CA THR A 56 6.84 -8.07 -5.31
C THR A 56 6.71 -9.25 -6.26
N GLU A 57 5.49 -9.67 -6.61
CA GLU A 57 5.23 -10.74 -7.58
C GLU A 57 5.66 -10.35 -9.01
N LEU A 58 5.39 -9.11 -9.44
CA LEU A 58 5.82 -8.59 -10.74
C LEU A 58 7.34 -8.38 -10.83
N GLY A 59 7.99 -8.03 -9.71
CA GLY A 59 9.45 -7.97 -9.59
C GLY A 59 10.11 -9.34 -9.61
N GLY A 60 9.49 -10.34 -8.96
CA GLY A 60 9.98 -11.71 -8.90
C GLY A 60 9.82 -12.48 -10.22
N SER A 61 8.76 -12.22 -10.99
CA SER A 61 8.52 -12.90 -12.28
C SER A 61 9.57 -12.58 -13.35
N ALA A 62 10.29 -11.46 -13.25
CA ALA A 62 11.41 -11.14 -14.15
C ALA A 62 12.68 -11.95 -13.84
N SER A 63 12.77 -12.54 -12.64
CA SER A 63 13.95 -13.30 -12.18
C SER A 63 13.69 -14.79 -11.95
N ALA A 64 12.43 -15.26 -11.95
CA ALA A 64 12.10 -16.61 -11.53
C ALA A 64 11.82 -17.58 -12.69
N GLY A 65 12.89 -17.96 -13.39
CA GLY A 65 13.05 -19.35 -13.79
C GLY A 65 13.52 -20.15 -12.57
N GLY A 66 12.61 -20.59 -11.69
CA GLY A 66 12.92 -21.59 -10.66
C GLY A 66 12.37 -21.36 -9.25
N VAL A 67 11.48 -22.29 -8.87
CA VAL A 67 11.26 -22.87 -7.52
C VAL A 67 10.48 -22.07 -6.45
N GLY A 68 9.23 -22.51 -6.24
CA GLY A 68 8.76 -22.92 -4.90
C GLY A 68 8.02 -21.89 -4.04
N ALA A 69 6.81 -21.51 -4.43
CA ALA A 69 5.86 -20.84 -3.56
C ALA A 69 5.43 -21.76 -2.40
N SER A 70 5.61 -21.30 -1.16
CA SER A 70 4.97 -21.88 0.03
C SER A 70 4.53 -20.75 0.96
N VAL A 71 3.34 -20.22 0.70
CA VAL A 71 2.60 -19.38 1.65
C VAL A 71 1.91 -20.28 2.68
N ALA A 72 2.44 -20.28 3.90
CA ALA A 72 1.81 -20.95 5.04
C ALA A 72 0.66 -20.09 5.57
N SER A 73 -0.56 -20.63 5.47
CA SER A 73 -1.74 -20.07 6.11
C SER A 73 -1.74 -20.37 7.62
N ALA A 74 -2.04 -19.35 8.43
CA ALA A 74 -2.66 -19.49 9.75
C ALA A 74 -3.78 -18.42 9.78
N GLY A 75 -5.08 -18.72 9.87
CA GLY A 75 -5.76 -19.63 10.78
C GLY A 75 -5.72 -19.03 12.18
N GLY A 76 -6.75 -18.47 12.81
CA GLY A 76 -8.17 -18.26 12.50
C GLY A 76 -8.80 -17.87 13.84
N ALA A 77 -9.50 -16.74 13.93
CA ALA A 77 -10.24 -16.34 15.13
C ALA A 77 -11.62 -15.83 14.73
N GLY A 78 -12.66 -16.39 15.36
CA GLY A 78 -14.05 -16.30 14.94
C GLY A 78 -14.58 -14.89 14.73
N ALA A 79 -14.70 -14.48 13.47
CA ALA A 79 -15.53 -13.37 13.07
C ALA A 79 -16.92 -13.93 12.67
N LYS A 80 -17.95 -13.51 13.40
CA LYS A 80 -19.34 -13.66 12.98
C LYS A 80 -19.45 -13.13 11.54
N ALA A 81 -20.08 -13.90 10.65
CA ALA A 81 -20.17 -13.62 9.22
C ALA A 81 -20.26 -12.11 8.94
N GLY A 82 -19.20 -11.58 8.32
CA GLY A 82 -19.18 -10.21 7.82
C GLY A 82 -20.34 -9.99 6.84
N PRO A 83 -20.72 -8.74 6.57
CA PRO A 83 -21.74 -8.47 5.56
C PRO A 83 -21.41 -9.24 4.26
N PRO A 84 -22.41 -9.68 3.47
CA PRO A 84 -22.13 -10.06 2.09
C PRO A 84 -21.36 -8.91 1.46
N ALA A 85 -20.37 -9.18 0.61
CA ALA A 85 -19.58 -8.16 -0.08
C ALA A 85 -20.51 -7.22 -0.85
N VAL A 86 -21.01 -6.20 -0.16
CA VAL A 86 -21.81 -5.12 -0.73
C VAL A 86 -20.76 -4.19 -1.32
N ASP A 87 -20.69 -4.20 -2.64
CA ASP A 87 -19.99 -3.20 -3.43
C ASP A 87 -20.52 -1.83 -3.00
N LEU A 88 -19.78 -1.14 -2.12
CA LEU A 88 -20.16 0.15 -1.51
C LEU A 88 -20.09 1.31 -2.53
N GLY A 89 -20.47 1.06 -3.78
CA GLY A 89 -20.50 2.05 -4.85
C GLY A 89 -19.10 2.53 -5.24
N GLY A 90 -18.14 1.61 -5.24
CA GLY A 90 -16.75 1.93 -5.48
C GLY A 90 -15.90 0.68 -5.36
N SER A 91 -16.15 -0.31 -6.22
CA SER A 91 -15.08 -1.20 -6.64
C SER A 91 -14.00 -0.30 -7.20
N GLU A 92 -13.05 0.12 -6.35
CA GLU A 92 -11.83 0.73 -6.87
C GLU A 92 -11.35 -0.23 -7.93
N PRO A 93 -11.15 0.24 -9.17
CA PRO A 93 -10.48 -0.61 -10.14
C PRO A 93 -9.21 -1.09 -9.43
N GLY A 94 -8.91 -2.39 -9.54
CA GLY A 94 -7.55 -2.83 -9.24
C GLY A 94 -6.58 -1.86 -9.93
N PRO A 95 -5.34 -1.69 -9.44
CA PRO A 95 -4.35 -0.85 -10.12
C PRO A 95 -4.49 -1.11 -11.62
N PRO A 96 -4.69 -0.04 -12.44
CA PRO A 96 -5.14 -0.19 -13.82
C PRO A 96 -4.32 -1.31 -14.42
N ALA A 97 -4.97 -2.35 -14.96
CA ALA A 97 -4.28 -3.52 -15.49
C ALA A 97 -3.13 -3.01 -16.35
N MET A 98 -1.91 -3.01 -15.79
CA MET A 98 -0.73 -2.49 -16.45
C MET A 98 -0.59 -3.43 -17.63
N ASN A 99 -0.88 -2.90 -18.81
CA ASN A 99 -1.27 -3.65 -20.00
C ASN A 99 -0.51 -4.99 -20.09
N LEU A 100 -1.20 -6.10 -19.74
CA LEU A 100 -0.68 -7.47 -19.86
C LEU A 100 -0.60 -7.93 -21.33
N ALA A 101 -0.96 -7.05 -22.27
CA ALA A 101 -0.84 -7.23 -23.70
C ALA A 101 -0.12 -6.03 -24.31
N ASP A 102 1.17 -5.90 -24.01
CA ASP A 102 2.10 -5.34 -24.98
C ASP A 102 3.41 -6.12 -24.91
N ASP A 103 4.01 -6.28 -26.07
CA ASP A 103 5.11 -7.16 -26.40
C ASP A 103 6.39 -7.01 -25.54
N GLY A 104 6.79 -8.11 -24.90
CA GLY A 104 8.21 -8.53 -24.86
C GLY A 104 9.23 -7.72 -24.04
N SER A 105 8.87 -6.65 -23.32
CA SER A 105 9.75 -6.06 -22.29
C SER A 105 8.95 -5.43 -21.16
N SER A 106 9.00 -6.02 -19.96
CA SER A 106 8.22 -5.59 -18.80
C SER A 106 8.65 -4.19 -18.31
N GLY A 107 7.96 -3.14 -18.78
CA GLY A 107 8.21 -1.75 -18.39
C GLY A 107 7.81 -1.38 -16.95
N TYR A 108 7.32 -2.33 -16.16
CA TYR A 108 6.78 -2.12 -14.81
C TYR A 108 7.18 -3.24 -13.83
N SER A 109 8.47 -3.55 -13.76
CA SER A 109 9.05 -4.40 -12.72
C SER A 109 10.12 -3.63 -11.94
N GLY A 110 10.51 -4.15 -10.78
CA GLY A 110 11.56 -3.53 -9.97
C GLY A 110 11.20 -2.14 -9.43
N THR A 111 12.20 -1.25 -9.33
CA THR A 111 12.02 0.13 -8.84
C THR A 111 11.09 0.97 -9.71
N ARG A 112 10.99 0.67 -11.00
CA ARG A 112 10.08 1.36 -11.93
C ARG A 112 8.62 1.01 -11.67
N GLY A 113 8.33 -0.25 -11.34
CA GLY A 113 7.00 -0.67 -10.89
C GLY A 113 6.60 0.02 -9.58
N LEU A 114 7.52 0.13 -8.63
CA LEU A 114 7.28 0.86 -7.37
C LEU A 114 6.99 2.33 -7.63
N ALA A 115 7.80 2.98 -8.49
CA ALA A 115 7.59 4.35 -8.88
C ALA A 115 6.19 4.56 -9.52
N ALA A 116 5.76 3.65 -10.39
CA ALA A 116 4.43 3.71 -10.99
C ALA A 116 3.30 3.61 -9.94
N LEU A 117 3.41 2.70 -8.96
CA LEU A 117 2.42 2.58 -7.88
C LEU A 117 2.37 3.81 -6.98
N VAL A 118 3.54 4.37 -6.65
CA VAL A 118 3.62 5.62 -5.89
C VAL A 118 2.97 6.76 -6.66
N MET A 119 3.24 6.90 -7.96
CA MET A 119 2.57 7.91 -8.79
C MET A 119 1.06 7.69 -8.88
N LEU A 120 0.59 6.44 -8.99
CA LEU A 120 -0.83 6.09 -9.02
C LEU A 120 -1.54 6.54 -7.74
N SER A 121 -0.89 6.41 -6.59
CA SER A 121 -1.43 6.85 -5.30
C SER A 121 -1.73 8.36 -5.20
N GLY A 122 -1.14 9.16 -6.08
CA GLY A 122 -1.39 10.60 -6.21
C GLY A 122 -2.59 10.94 -7.08
N THR A 123 -3.28 9.94 -7.64
CA THR A 123 -4.44 10.11 -8.52
C THR A 123 -5.70 9.54 -7.87
N GLU A 124 -6.87 10.10 -8.18
CA GLU A 124 -8.13 9.51 -7.73
C GLU A 124 -8.46 8.25 -8.55
N PRO A 125 -9.01 7.19 -7.93
CA PRO A 125 -9.46 7.08 -6.53
C PRO A 125 -8.40 6.75 -5.47
N TRP A 126 -7.18 6.32 -5.84
CA TRP A 126 -6.15 5.87 -4.88
C TRP A 126 -5.71 6.95 -3.87
N LEU A 127 -5.75 8.22 -4.27
CA LEU A 127 -5.46 9.35 -3.40
C LEU A 127 -6.46 9.45 -2.24
N THR A 128 -7.73 9.14 -2.49
CA THR A 128 -8.75 9.04 -1.42
C THR A 128 -8.35 7.99 -0.38
N ARG A 129 -7.77 6.87 -0.79
CA ARG A 129 -7.27 5.83 0.13
C ARG A 129 -6.06 6.30 0.92
N THR A 130 -5.08 6.94 0.27
CA THR A 130 -3.91 7.53 0.94
C THR A 130 -4.32 8.54 2.01
N ARG A 131 -5.27 9.44 1.71
CA ARG A 131 -5.82 10.38 2.70
C ARG A 131 -6.52 9.68 3.85
N ALA A 132 -7.33 8.66 3.55
CA ALA A 132 -8.03 7.88 4.59
C ALA A 132 -7.05 7.19 5.54
N ARG A 133 -5.96 6.61 5.03
CA ARG A 133 -4.90 5.99 5.84
C ARG A 133 -4.29 6.98 6.83
N LEU A 134 -3.95 8.19 6.37
CA LEU A 134 -3.34 9.21 7.21
C LEU A 134 -4.31 9.71 8.30
N GLU A 135 -5.58 9.93 7.95
CA GLU A 135 -6.62 10.27 8.93
C GLU A 135 -6.77 9.19 10.02
N LEU A 136 -6.74 7.91 9.64
CA LEU A 136 -6.82 6.80 10.60
C LEU A 136 -5.59 6.69 11.49
N MET A 137 -4.38 6.88 10.95
CA MET A 137 -3.16 6.94 11.74
C MET A 137 -3.23 8.06 12.79
N LEU A 138 -3.76 9.23 12.43
CA LEU A 138 -3.96 10.34 13.38
C LEU A 138 -5.00 10.01 14.46
N LEU A 139 -6.06 9.28 14.10
CA LEU A 139 -7.08 8.83 15.06
C LEU A 139 -6.54 7.81 16.06
N GLY A 140 -5.59 6.96 15.65
CA GLY A 140 -4.94 5.97 16.52
C GLY A 140 -4.28 6.58 17.77
N ARG A 141 -3.94 7.89 17.74
CA ARG A 141 -3.45 8.60 18.93
C ARG A 141 -4.39 8.51 20.13
N ASN A 142 -5.70 8.43 19.88
CA ASN A 142 -6.73 8.34 20.93
C ASN A 142 -7.34 6.94 21.06
N ASP A 143 -6.90 5.99 20.23
CA ASP A 143 -7.43 4.62 20.16
C ASP A 143 -6.26 3.63 20.01
N PRO A 144 -5.76 3.05 21.12
CA PRO A 144 -4.60 2.17 21.11
C PRO A 144 -4.78 0.93 20.24
N THR A 145 -6.00 0.37 20.18
CA THR A 145 -6.28 -0.80 19.34
C THR A 145 -6.18 -0.44 17.87
N LEU A 146 -6.66 0.73 17.47
CA LEU A 146 -6.48 1.22 16.10
C LEU A 146 -4.99 1.47 15.80
N ALA A 147 -4.23 2.02 16.76
CA ALA A 147 -2.79 2.21 16.59
C ALA A 147 -2.03 0.89 16.40
N GLU A 148 -2.37 -0.15 17.18
CA GLU A 148 -1.80 -1.50 17.04
C GLU A 148 -2.06 -2.09 15.64
N GLU A 149 -3.26 -1.94 15.09
CA GLU A 149 -3.57 -2.39 13.72
C GLU A 149 -2.64 -1.75 12.67
N PHE A 150 -2.33 -0.46 12.82
CA PHE A 150 -1.41 0.25 11.91
C PHE A 150 0.06 -0.10 12.14
N LEU A 151 0.48 -0.38 13.38
CA LEU A 151 1.84 -0.84 13.70
C LEU A 151 2.11 -2.22 13.10
N ASP A 152 1.15 -3.14 13.20
CA ASP A 152 1.20 -4.45 12.58
C ASP A 152 1.29 -4.35 11.06
N PHE A 153 0.48 -3.48 10.45
CA PHE A 153 0.59 -3.18 9.03
C PHE A 153 1.96 -2.63 8.65
N GLY A 154 2.48 -1.63 9.39
CA GLY A 154 3.79 -1.05 9.14
C GLY A 154 4.92 -2.10 9.19
N THR A 155 4.82 -3.04 10.12
CA THR A 155 5.78 -4.17 10.23
C THR A 155 5.72 -5.10 9.02
N ARG A 156 4.51 -5.47 8.56
CA ARG A 156 4.32 -6.27 7.35
C ARG A 156 4.81 -5.55 6.09
N LEU A 157 4.48 -4.26 5.96
CA LEU A 157 4.90 -3.41 4.86
C LEU A 157 6.43 -3.32 4.79
N TYR A 158 7.08 -3.12 5.93
CA TYR A 158 8.53 -3.09 6.03
C TYR A 158 9.16 -4.40 5.55
N GLY A 159 8.64 -5.55 6.00
CA GLY A 159 9.10 -6.86 5.56
C GLY A 159 9.03 -7.02 4.03
N LEU A 160 7.90 -6.68 3.43
CA LEU A 160 7.72 -6.71 1.98
C LEU A 160 8.71 -5.80 1.24
N ALA A 161 8.94 -4.58 1.75
CA ALA A 161 9.89 -3.64 1.16
C ALA A 161 11.34 -4.14 1.27
N ARG A 162 11.72 -4.68 2.42
CA ARG A 162 13.04 -5.30 2.64
C ARG A 162 13.28 -6.45 1.66
N ASP A 163 12.30 -7.34 1.48
CA ASP A 163 12.41 -8.47 0.58
C ASP A 163 12.51 -8.02 -0.88
N ALA A 164 11.73 -7.03 -1.30
CA ALA A 164 11.81 -6.45 -2.64
C ALA A 164 13.18 -5.81 -2.90
N VAL A 165 13.72 -5.06 -1.94
CA VAL A 165 15.06 -4.45 -2.05
C VAL A 165 16.15 -5.52 -2.14
N ALA A 166 16.09 -6.56 -1.32
CA ALA A 166 17.04 -7.67 -1.37
C ALA A 166 17.03 -8.38 -2.74
N GLN A 167 15.84 -8.56 -3.33
CA GLN A 167 15.70 -9.14 -4.67
C GLN A 167 16.33 -8.24 -5.75
N TRP A 168 16.13 -6.92 -5.69
CA TRP A 168 16.72 -5.99 -6.65
C TRP A 168 18.25 -5.97 -6.58
N GLN A 169 18.81 -6.01 -5.37
CA GLN A 169 20.26 -6.11 -5.16
C GLN A 169 20.83 -7.41 -5.73
N ALA A 170 20.15 -8.54 -5.54
CA ALA A 170 20.58 -9.83 -6.07
C ALA A 170 20.61 -9.86 -7.61
N GLY A 171 19.70 -9.13 -8.26
CA GLY A 171 19.68 -8.97 -9.72
C GLY A 171 20.82 -8.10 -10.27
N GLU A 172 21.34 -7.14 -9.48
CA GLU A 172 22.43 -6.25 -9.90
C GLU A 172 23.84 -6.84 -9.62
N GLY A 173 23.96 -7.79 -8.70
CA GLY A 173 25.24 -8.26 -8.13
C GLY A 173 26.08 -9.28 -8.92
N SER A 174 25.95 -9.40 -10.25
CA SER A 174 26.75 -10.37 -11.04
C SER A 174 28.15 -9.87 -11.46
N SER A 175 28.65 -8.74 -10.93
CA SER A 175 29.99 -8.23 -11.27
C SER A 175 30.93 -8.16 -10.06
N ASP A 176 32.03 -8.89 -10.22
CA ASP A 176 33.25 -9.04 -9.42
C ASP A 176 33.74 -7.78 -8.68
N GLY A 177 34.10 -7.93 -7.39
CA GLY A 177 34.78 -6.94 -6.55
C GLY A 177 33.91 -5.93 -5.77
N ALA A 178 33.11 -6.38 -4.79
CA ALA A 178 32.16 -5.51 -4.10
C ALA A 178 32.70 -4.85 -2.80
N VAL A 179 32.65 -3.50 -2.78
CA VAL A 179 32.55 -2.65 -1.58
C VAL A 179 31.36 -3.12 -0.73
N PRO A 180 31.35 -2.99 0.62
CA PRO A 180 30.17 -3.35 1.42
C PRO A 180 28.94 -2.57 0.95
N VAL A 181 28.02 -3.26 0.28
CA VAL A 181 26.71 -2.70 -0.07
C VAL A 181 25.94 -2.50 1.23
N ALA A 182 25.22 -1.38 1.34
CA ALA A 182 24.34 -1.13 2.49
C ALA A 182 23.39 -2.31 2.71
N SER A 183 23.07 -2.61 3.97
CA SER A 183 22.13 -3.69 4.27
C SER A 183 20.77 -3.44 3.60
N ALA A 184 20.10 -4.50 3.12
CA ALA A 184 18.75 -4.38 2.55
C ALA A 184 17.76 -3.73 3.53
N ASP A 185 17.98 -3.90 4.84
CA ASP A 185 17.24 -3.22 5.90
C ASP A 185 17.35 -1.70 5.83
N GLU A 186 18.58 -1.19 5.82
CA GLU A 186 18.87 0.24 5.77
C GLU A 186 18.27 0.87 4.50
N GLN A 187 18.47 0.22 3.36
CA GLN A 187 17.93 0.70 2.09
C GLN A 187 16.40 0.69 2.06
N ALA A 188 15.75 -0.33 2.62
CA ALA A 188 14.30 -0.39 2.74
C ALA A 188 13.76 0.77 3.58
N VAL A 189 14.39 1.09 4.71
CA VAL A 189 14.01 2.27 5.52
C VAL A 189 14.15 3.57 4.73
N LEU A 190 15.26 3.75 4.00
CA LEU A 190 15.49 4.97 3.21
C LEU A 190 14.45 5.12 2.10
N VAL A 191 14.18 4.05 1.34
CA VAL A 191 13.17 4.05 0.26
C VAL A 191 11.78 4.29 0.83
N LEU A 192 11.38 3.60 1.90
CA LEU A 192 10.06 3.79 2.52
C LEU A 192 9.89 5.21 3.09
N THR A 193 10.92 5.75 3.73
CA THR A 193 10.89 7.11 4.28
C THR A 193 10.75 8.14 3.16
N TYR A 194 11.53 7.98 2.09
CA TYR A 194 11.49 8.85 0.93
C TYR A 194 10.11 8.79 0.23
N ILE A 195 9.61 7.60 -0.06
CA ILE A 195 8.30 7.39 -0.68
C ILE A 195 7.20 7.95 0.21
N SER A 196 7.22 7.70 1.52
CA SER A 196 6.23 8.29 2.45
C SER A 196 6.21 9.82 2.38
N GLY A 197 7.38 10.45 2.24
CA GLY A 197 7.50 11.89 1.99
C GLY A 197 6.84 12.31 0.66
N VAL A 198 7.14 11.61 -0.43
CA VAL A 198 6.52 11.86 -1.75
C VAL A 198 5.00 11.71 -1.69
N MET A 199 4.49 10.63 -1.09
CA MET A 199 3.07 10.37 -0.88
C MET A 199 2.39 11.50 -0.10
N MET A 200 3.05 12.02 0.93
CA MET A 200 2.56 13.17 1.69
C MET A 200 2.40 14.41 0.81
N THR A 201 3.29 14.63 -0.17
CA THR A 201 3.17 15.79 -1.08
C THR A 201 1.95 15.71 -1.99
N PHE A 202 1.54 14.50 -2.40
CA PHE A 202 0.30 14.29 -3.14
C PHE A 202 -0.93 14.65 -2.32
N VAL A 203 -0.95 14.26 -1.05
CA VAL A 203 -2.05 14.56 -0.13
C VAL A 203 -2.24 16.06 0.07
N HIS A 204 -1.14 16.82 0.10
CA HIS A 204 -1.17 18.29 0.21
C HIS A 204 -1.52 18.99 -1.12
N GLY A 205 -1.56 18.27 -2.25
CA GLY A 205 -1.78 18.86 -3.57
C GLY A 205 -0.57 19.64 -4.12
N MET A 206 0.63 19.40 -3.58
CA MET A 206 1.88 20.05 -4.01
C MET A 206 2.94 18.99 -4.35
N PRO A 207 2.72 18.17 -5.41
CA PRO A 207 3.62 17.07 -5.75
C PRO A 207 5.04 17.57 -6.03
N VAL A 208 6.02 17.00 -5.32
CA VAL A 208 7.46 17.28 -5.57
C VAL A 208 8.02 16.46 -6.73
N VAL A 209 7.35 15.37 -7.07
CA VAL A 209 7.64 14.52 -8.24
C VAL A 209 6.33 14.30 -8.99
N THR A 210 6.36 14.50 -10.30
CA THR A 210 5.16 14.42 -11.17
C THR A 210 5.31 13.39 -12.28
N ASP A 211 6.42 12.65 -12.29
CA ASP A 211 6.80 11.77 -13.38
C ASP A 211 7.44 10.47 -12.85
N VAL A 212 7.10 9.34 -13.48
CA VAL A 212 7.52 7.99 -13.07
C VAL A 212 9.03 7.79 -13.26
N ASP A 213 9.61 8.29 -14.37
CA ASP A 213 11.03 8.11 -14.67
C ASP A 213 11.91 8.85 -13.66
N ARG A 214 11.48 10.06 -13.29
CA ARG A 214 12.16 10.84 -12.25
C ARG A 214 12.13 10.12 -10.90
N LEU A 215 10.97 9.60 -10.50
CA LEU A 215 10.82 8.88 -9.23
C LEU A 215 11.65 7.58 -9.21
N ASP A 216 11.63 6.80 -10.29
CA ASP A 216 12.45 5.59 -10.45
C ASP A 216 13.94 5.92 -10.33
N GLY A 217 14.41 6.97 -11.01
CA GLY A 217 15.79 7.44 -10.91
C GLY A 217 16.20 7.80 -9.47
N GLN A 218 15.32 8.46 -8.72
CA GLN A 218 15.56 8.82 -7.32
C GLN A 218 15.60 7.59 -6.40
N ILE A 219 14.69 6.62 -6.59
CA ILE A 219 14.70 5.35 -5.84
C ILE A 219 16.01 4.60 -6.11
N ARG A 220 16.43 4.46 -7.37
CA ARG A 220 17.69 3.79 -7.73
C ARG A 220 18.91 4.51 -7.15
N GLN A 221 18.90 5.84 -7.09
CA GLN A 221 19.98 6.60 -6.47
C GLN A 221 20.09 6.27 -4.96
N ILE A 222 18.96 6.21 -4.26
CA ILE A 222 18.92 5.85 -2.83
C ILE A 222 19.47 4.44 -2.60
N LEU A 223 19.08 3.47 -3.43
CA LEU A 223 19.58 2.09 -3.34
C LEU A 223 21.09 1.98 -3.58
N ARG A 224 21.70 2.91 -4.31
CA ARG A 224 23.16 2.95 -4.52
C ARG A 224 23.91 3.72 -3.45
N SER A 225 23.27 4.66 -2.75
CA SER A 225 23.95 5.62 -1.87
C SER A 225 24.14 5.16 -0.42
N GLY A 226 23.57 4.03 0.00
CA GLY A 226 23.61 3.60 1.42
C GLY A 226 24.97 3.12 1.95
N GLY A 227 26.04 3.17 1.18
CA GLY A 227 27.38 2.79 1.63
C GLY A 227 28.22 4.02 1.98
N THR A 228 28.08 4.56 3.19
CA THR A 228 29.02 5.56 3.74
C THR A 228 29.34 5.24 5.19
#